data_AF-A0A0K8TZD1-F1
#
_entry.id   AF-A0A0K8TZD1-F1
#
_cell.length_a   1.000
_cell.length_b   1.000
_cell.length_c   1.000
_cell.angle_alpha   90.00
_cell.angle_beta   90.00
_cell.angle_gamma   90.00
#
_symmetry.space_group_name_H-M   'P 1'
#
loop_
_entity.id
_entity.type
_entity.pdbx_description
1 polymer ?
#
loop_
_entity_poly.entity_id
_entity_poly.type
_entity_poly.pdbx_seq_one_letter_code
_entity_poly.pdbx_strand_id
1 'polypeptide(L)'
;EVLVTNFKSFRNNLGKRFLYDKKADPVAALNPFFNVGEKWKTIRSDIMSGLTHHKLSSAYTIWKTCTEKLGKLLSAQTANGSSIIETKDLVLRYTSNIMGEFLWGIET
;
A
#
# COMPACT_ATOMS: atom_id res chain seq x y z
N GLU A 1 8.95 -21.19 9.57
CA GLU A 1 8.16 -22.01 8.63
C GLU A 1 6.85 -21.36 8.16
N VAL A 2 5.95 -20.90 9.04
CA VAL A 2 4.62 -20.41 8.62
C VAL A 2 4.63 -19.26 7.58
N LEU A 3 5.59 -18.33 7.67
CA LEU A 3 5.70 -17.20 6.74
C LEU A 3 6.40 -17.53 5.40
N VAL A 4 6.97 -18.73 5.27
CA VAL A 4 7.84 -19.09 4.12
C VAL A 4 7.36 -20.37 3.44
N THR A 5 7.19 -21.45 4.21
CA THR A 5 6.91 -22.80 3.69
C THR A 5 5.54 -23.34 4.08
N ASN A 6 4.94 -22.89 5.20
CA ASN A 6 3.67 -23.39 5.71
C ASN A 6 2.59 -22.31 5.84
N PHE A 7 2.34 -21.61 4.73
CA PHE A 7 1.41 -20.47 4.69
C PHE A 7 -0.04 -20.86 5.00
N LYS A 8 -0.43 -22.12 4.77
CA LYS A 8 -1.75 -22.65 5.14
C LYS A 8 -2.02 -22.54 6.64
N SER A 9 -0.98 -22.60 7.46
CA SER A 9 -1.07 -22.47 8.92
C SER A 9 -1.14 -21.01 9.40
N PHE A 10 -0.92 -20.02 8.52
CA PHE A 10 -0.99 -18.60 8.90
C PHE A 10 -2.40 -18.16 9.31
N ARG A 11 -3.42 -18.85 8.78
CA ARG A 11 -4.84 -18.49 8.89
C ARG A 11 -5.32 -18.28 10.33
N ASN A 12 -4.78 -19.03 11.29
CA ASN A 12 -5.16 -18.95 12.70
C ASN A 12 -3.97 -18.44 13.52
N ASN A 13 -3.79 -17.12 13.53
CA ASN A 13 -2.70 -16.44 14.24
C ASN A 13 -3.23 -15.47 15.31
N LEU A 14 -2.34 -14.67 15.91
CA LEU A 14 -2.69 -13.70 16.96
C LEU A 14 -3.30 -12.39 16.43
N GLY A 15 -3.47 -12.24 15.11
CA GLY A 15 -3.89 -11.02 14.43
C GLY A 15 -5.23 -10.45 14.90
N LYS A 16 -6.15 -11.31 15.39
CA LYS A 16 -7.40 -10.86 16.01
C LYS A 16 -7.16 -9.94 17.22
N ARG A 17 -6.02 -10.06 17.90
CA ARG A 17 -5.66 -9.27 19.10
C ARG A 17 -5.01 -7.92 18.77
N PHE A 18 -4.62 -7.69 17.52
CA PHE A 18 -3.92 -6.47 17.11
C PHE A 18 -4.85 -5.28 16.91
N LEU A 19 -6.16 -5.51 16.78
CA LEU A 19 -7.17 -4.47 16.72
C LEU A 19 -8.09 -4.58 17.93
N TYR A 20 -8.00 -3.60 18.84
CA TYR A 20 -8.70 -3.59 20.12
C TYR A 20 -10.22 -3.56 19.96
N ASP A 21 -10.73 -2.61 19.17
CA ASP A 21 -12.15 -2.52 18.83
C ASP A 21 -12.33 -2.33 17.32
N LYS A 22 -12.98 -3.31 16.69
CA LYS A 22 -13.30 -3.30 15.26
C LYS A 22 -14.42 -2.32 14.91
N LYS A 23 -15.25 -1.94 15.87
CA LYS A 23 -16.33 -0.96 15.68
C LYS A 23 -15.78 0.46 15.74
N ALA A 24 -14.77 0.70 16.57
CA ALA A 24 -14.07 1.98 16.65
C ALA A 24 -13.29 2.31 15.37
N ASP A 25 -12.72 1.30 14.69
CA ASP A 25 -12.01 1.49 13.42
C ASP A 25 -12.51 0.51 12.35
N PRO A 26 -13.56 0.89 11.59
CA PRO A 26 -14.12 0.06 10.54
C PRO A 26 -13.17 -0.13 9.34
N VAL A 27 -12.23 0.80 9.12
CA VAL A 27 -11.25 0.71 8.03
C VAL A 27 -10.20 -0.34 8.37
N ALA A 28 -9.61 -0.27 9.56
CA ALA A 28 -8.69 -1.29 10.06
C ALA A 28 -9.39 -2.65 10.13
N ALA A 29 -10.67 -2.71 10.50
CA ALA A 29 -11.41 -3.97 10.57
C ALA A 29 -11.46 -4.75 9.23
N LEU A 30 -11.31 -4.06 8.09
CA LEU A 30 -11.22 -4.64 6.75
C LEU A 30 -9.79 -5.06 6.37
N ASN A 31 -8.77 -4.71 7.14
CA ASN A 31 -7.40 -5.12 6.87
C ASN A 31 -7.22 -6.63 7.17
N PRO A 32 -6.68 -7.43 6.23
CA PRO A 32 -6.46 -8.86 6.47
C PRO A 32 -5.54 -9.12 7.68
N PHE A 33 -4.60 -8.23 8.01
CA PHE A 33 -3.70 -8.43 9.15
C PHE A 33 -4.40 -8.50 10.51
N PHE A 34 -5.60 -7.92 10.65
CA PHE A 34 -6.37 -7.92 11.90
C PHE A 34 -7.47 -8.98 11.94
N ASN A 35 -7.50 -9.87 10.95
CA ASN A 35 -8.49 -10.93 10.83
C ASN A 35 -7.82 -12.31 10.84
N VAL A 36 -8.58 -13.33 11.25
CA VAL A 36 -8.14 -14.73 11.31
C VAL A 36 -9.26 -15.64 10.80
N GLY A 37 -8.99 -16.93 10.61
CA GLY A 37 -10.01 -17.90 10.23
C GLY A 37 -10.56 -17.66 8.83
N GLU A 38 -11.85 -17.95 8.60
CA GLU A 38 -12.45 -17.76 7.26
C GLU A 38 -12.48 -16.27 6.87
N LYS A 39 -12.73 -15.37 7.83
CA LYS A 39 -12.77 -13.93 7.56
C LYS A 39 -11.46 -13.40 6.98
N TRP A 40 -10.32 -13.85 7.50
CA TRP A 40 -9.01 -13.56 6.91
C TRP A 40 -8.90 -14.06 5.47
N LYS A 41 -9.31 -15.31 5.22
CA LYS A 41 -9.22 -15.95 3.91
C LYS A 41 -10.05 -15.19 2.87
N THR A 42 -11.28 -14.81 3.21
CA THR A 42 -12.16 -14.02 2.32
C THR A 42 -11.54 -12.67 1.99
N ILE A 43 -11.24 -11.85 3.00
CA ILE A 43 -10.68 -10.50 2.81
C ILE A 43 -9.36 -10.55 2.01
N ARG A 44 -8.47 -11.50 2.34
CA ARG A 44 -7.21 -11.66 1.62
C ARG A 44 -7.45 -12.05 0.17
N SER A 45 -8.38 -12.98 -0.11
CA SER A 45 -8.71 -13.39 -1.47
C SER A 45 -9.19 -12.21 -2.31
N ASP A 46 -10.06 -11.38 -1.73
CA ASP A 46 -10.61 -10.20 -2.41
C ASP A 46 -9.50 -9.20 -2.77
N ILE A 47 -8.61 -8.88 -1.81
CA ILE A 47 -7.48 -7.95 -2.04
C ILE A 47 -6.48 -8.52 -3.04
N MET A 48 -6.12 -9.80 -2.93
CA MET A 48 -5.11 -10.41 -3.81
C MET A 48 -5.58 -10.49 -5.28
N SER A 49 -6.88 -10.52 -5.54
CA SER A 49 -7.41 -10.38 -6.91
C SER A 49 -7.07 -9.03 -7.56
N GLY A 50 -6.77 -8.01 -6.75
CA GLY A 50 -6.27 -6.69 -7.14
C GLY A 50 -4.76 -6.65 -7.42
N LEU A 51 -3.99 -7.64 -6.97
CA LEU A 51 -2.53 -7.61 -6.95
C LEU A 51 -1.92 -8.74 -7.79
N THR A 52 -2.56 -9.08 -8.90
CA THR A 52 -2.01 -10.07 -9.84
C THR A 52 -0.75 -9.53 -10.52
N HIS A 53 0.11 -10.43 -11.01
CA HIS A 53 1.30 -10.04 -11.76
C HIS A 53 0.97 -9.08 -12.91
N HIS A 54 -0.08 -9.36 -13.68
CA HIS A 54 -0.50 -8.50 -14.78
C HIS A 54 -0.87 -7.09 -14.31
N LYS A 55 -1.63 -6.95 -13.21
CA LYS A 55 -1.98 -5.64 -12.65
C LYS A 55 -0.73 -4.87 -12.17
N LEU A 56 0.19 -5.56 -11.51
CA LEU A 56 1.45 -4.97 -11.06
C LEU A 56 2.34 -4.54 -12.23
N SER A 57 2.43 -5.36 -13.29
CA SER A 57 3.17 -5.01 -14.51
C SER A 57 2.57 -3.78 -15.20
N SER A 58 1.25 -3.73 -15.36
CA SER A 58 0.57 -2.59 -15.99
C SER A 58 0.76 -1.29 -15.20
N ALA A 59 0.90 -1.41 -13.89
CA ALA A 59 1.09 -0.26 -13.03
C ALA A 59 2.52 0.31 -13.10
N TYR A 60 3.50 -0.38 -13.72
CA TYR A 60 4.83 0.19 -14.03
C TYR A 60 4.75 1.58 -14.68
N THR A 61 3.79 1.77 -15.59
CA THR A 61 3.56 3.07 -16.23
C THR A 61 3.15 4.14 -15.21
N ILE A 62 2.31 3.81 -14.23
CA ILE A 62 1.93 4.71 -13.13
C ILE A 62 3.17 5.09 -12.33
N TRP A 63 3.99 4.12 -11.90
CA TRP A 63 5.24 4.42 -11.18
C TRP A 63 6.16 5.36 -11.97
N LYS A 64 6.31 5.11 -13.28
CA LYS A 64 7.11 5.96 -14.15
C LYS A 64 6.58 7.40 -14.16
N THR A 65 5.29 7.59 -14.41
CA THR A 65 4.67 8.92 -14.45
C THR A 65 4.75 9.64 -13.09
N CYS A 66 4.47 8.96 -11.97
CA CYS A 66 4.64 9.55 -10.65
C CYS A 66 6.10 9.92 -10.35
N THR A 67 7.07 9.11 -10.81
CA THR A 67 8.51 9.40 -10.63
C THR A 67 8.94 10.61 -11.45
N GLU A 68 8.41 10.78 -12.66
CA GLU A 68 8.64 11.98 -13.48
C GLU A 68 8.09 13.24 -12.80
N LYS A 69 6.89 13.17 -12.20
CA LYS A 69 6.32 14.26 -11.38
C LYS A 69 7.21 14.60 -10.19
N LEU A 70 7.70 13.58 -9.48
CA LEU A 70 8.64 13.73 -8.36
C LEU A 70 9.94 14.43 -8.81
N GLY A 71 10.51 14.03 -9.93
CA GLY A 71 11.71 14.66 -10.50
C GLY A 71 11.52 16.14 -10.80
N LYS A 72 10.40 16.51 -11.45
CA LYS A 72 10.06 17.91 -11.73
C LYS A 72 9.93 18.73 -10.44
N LEU A 73 9.28 18.18 -9.42
CA LEU A 73 9.14 18.83 -8.12
C LEU A 73 10.49 19.07 -7.45
N LEU A 74 11.38 18.06 -7.44
CA LEU A 74 12.72 18.16 -6.88
C LEU A 74 13.58 19.19 -7.62
N SER A 75 13.52 19.22 -8.96
CA SER A 75 14.21 20.23 -9.76
C SER A 75 13.71 21.64 -9.43
N ALA A 76 12.40 21.83 -9.26
CA ALA A 76 11.83 23.12 -8.90
C ALA A 76 12.23 23.57 -7.48
N GLN A 77 12.24 22.65 -6.50
CA GLN A 77 12.63 22.97 -5.13
C GLN A 77 14.11 23.30 -4.97
N THR A 78 14.98 22.67 -5.78
CA THR A 78 16.43 22.87 -5.71
C THR A 78 16.95 23.98 -6.63
N ALA A 79 16.10 24.54 -7.50
CA ALA A 79 16.48 25.55 -8.50
C ALA A 79 17.18 26.79 -7.92
N ASN A 80 16.83 27.20 -6.70
CA ASN A 80 17.39 28.38 -6.03
C ASN A 80 18.63 28.06 -5.16
N GLY A 81 19.23 26.88 -5.31
CA GLY A 81 20.38 26.44 -4.52
C GLY A 81 20.03 25.88 -3.14
N SER A 82 18.73 25.70 -2.83
CA SER A 82 18.31 24.97 -1.63
C SER A 82 18.64 23.48 -1.78
N SER A 83 19.40 22.94 -0.83
CA SER A 83 19.77 21.52 -0.79
C SER A 83 19.04 20.74 0.32
N ILE A 84 18.19 21.42 1.09
CA ILE A 84 17.43 20.80 2.19
C ILE A 84 16.09 20.35 1.65
N ILE A 85 15.87 19.05 1.67
CA ILE A 85 14.63 18.41 1.22
C ILE A 85 14.02 17.67 2.42
N GLU A 86 12.76 17.97 2.74
CA GLU A 86 11.98 17.16 3.67
C GLU A 86 11.57 15.88 2.93
N THR A 87 12.22 14.77 3.26
CA THR A 87 12.05 13.50 2.54
C THR A 87 10.85 12.69 2.99
N LYS A 88 10.34 12.90 4.22
CA LYS A 88 9.21 12.14 4.77
C LYS A 88 7.91 12.54 4.09
N ASP A 89 7.61 13.83 4.01
CA ASP A 89 6.48 14.40 3.27
C ASP A 89 6.59 14.07 1.78
N LEU A 90 7.79 14.22 1.21
CA LEU A 90 8.03 13.90 -0.20
C LEU A 90 7.70 12.45 -0.53
N VAL A 91 8.22 11.49 0.24
CA VAL A 91 7.96 10.07 0.03
C VAL A 91 6.50 9.72 0.34
N LEU A 92 5.90 10.35 1.35
CA LEU A 92 4.48 10.17 1.67
C LEU A 92 3.59 10.58 0.49
N ARG A 93 3.85 11.75 -0.10
CA ARG A 93 3.11 12.26 -1.26
C ARG A 93 3.33 11.37 -2.49
N TYR A 94 4.58 11.05 -2.79
CA TYR A 94 4.93 10.19 -3.92
C TYR A 94 4.26 8.81 -3.84
N THR A 95 4.34 8.14 -2.68
CA THR A 95 3.70 6.83 -2.48
C THR A 95 2.18 6.92 -2.49
N SER A 96 1.61 8.00 -1.96
CA SER A 96 0.16 8.26 -2.01
C SER A 96 -0.32 8.49 -3.44
N ASN A 97 0.42 9.23 -4.27
CA ASN A 97 0.08 9.43 -5.69
C ASN A 97 0.05 8.09 -6.44
N ILE A 98 1.09 7.26 -6.26
CA ILE A 98 1.15 5.92 -6.85
C ILE A 98 -0.07 5.09 -6.45
N MET A 99 -0.38 5.04 -5.15
CA MET A 99 -1.49 4.24 -4.65
C MET A 99 -2.84 4.77 -5.11
N GLY A 100 -2.99 6.10 -5.22
CA GLY A 100 -4.18 6.76 -5.74
C GLY A 100 -4.48 6.41 -7.19
N GLU A 101 -3.46 6.50 -8.04
CA GLU A 101 -3.56 6.12 -9.45
C GLU A 101 -3.74 4.60 -9.60
N PHE A 102 -3.02 3.78 -8.84
CA PHE A 102 -3.07 2.32 -8.94
C PHE A 102 -4.39 1.70 -8.46
N LEU A 103 -4.91 2.15 -7.31
CA LEU A 103 -6.10 1.55 -6.71
C LEU A 103 -7.40 2.14 -7.26
N TRP A 104 -7.43 3.46 -7.51
CA TRP A 104 -8.65 4.17 -7.85
C TRP A 104 -8.62 4.85 -9.22
N GLY A 105 -7.49 4.84 -9.92
CA GLY A 105 -7.34 5.55 -11.20
C GLY A 105 -7.42 7.08 -11.05
N ILE A 106 -7.16 7.60 -9.85
CA ILE A 106 -7.24 9.04 -9.58
C ILE A 106 -5.86 9.65 -9.77
N GLU A 107 -5.74 10.53 -10.76
CA GLU A 107 -4.55 11.34 -10.93
C GLU A 107 -4.49 12.43 -9.84
N THR A 108 -3.35 12.51 -9.16
CA THR A 108 -3.06 13.44 -8.07
C THR A 108 -1.74 14.16 -8.28
#